data_AF-A0ABD1I4B9-F1
#
_entry.id   AF-A0ABD1I4B9-F1
#
_cell.length_a   1.000
_cell.length_b   1.000
_cell.length_c   1.000
_cell.angle_alpha   90.00
_cell.angle_beta   90.00
_cell.angle_gamma   90.00
#
_symmetry.space_group_name_H-M   'P 1'
#
loop_
_entity.id
_entity.type
_entity.pdbx_description
1 polymer ?
#
loop_
_entity_poly.entity_id
_entity_poly.type
_entity_poly.pdbx_seq_one_letter_code
_entity_poly.pdbx_strand_id
1 'polypeptide(L)'
;MKQTGIHDVAKMKLAKYSNVDENKWFLLVLEWTDEEQVAAMIEWTAMTYGGLDVMFSNAGIISGLPQTALDLDLSEYDRVMRVNARGMVVCVKQSARKMVEM
;
A
#
# COMPACT_ATOMS: atom_id res chain seq x y z
N MET A 1 -15.78 6.24 20.69
CA MET A 1 -15.25 5.18 19.79
C MET A 1 -14.24 5.85 18.88
N LYS A 2 -12.98 5.42 18.89
CA LYS A 2 -11.87 6.11 18.20
C LYS A 2 -11.95 5.82 16.70
N GLN A 3 -12.07 6.86 15.88
CA GLN A 3 -11.81 6.81 14.44
C GLN A 3 -10.29 6.66 14.26
N THR A 4 -9.87 5.58 13.62
CA THR A 4 -8.46 5.30 13.32
C THR A 4 -8.38 4.82 11.88
N GLY A 5 -7.80 5.64 11.02
CA GLY A 5 -7.53 5.33 9.61
C GLY A 5 -7.74 6.55 8.73
N ILE A 6 -6.67 7.06 8.11
CA ILE A 6 -6.65 8.21 7.16
C ILE A 6 -6.70 9.63 7.79
N HIS A 7 -6.27 9.81 9.05
CA HIS A 7 -6.29 11.16 9.66
C HIS A 7 -5.14 12.09 9.25
N ASP A 8 -4.05 11.56 8.68
CA ASP A 8 -2.89 12.37 8.28
C ASP A 8 -2.63 12.24 6.77
N VAL A 9 -3.46 12.91 5.98
CA VAL A 9 -3.09 13.28 4.60
C VAL A 9 -2.01 14.35 4.70
N ALA A 10 -0.77 13.93 4.93
CA ALA A 10 0.34 14.86 5.00
C ALA A 10 0.69 15.33 3.58
N LYS A 11 0.50 16.62 3.31
CA LYS A 11 1.05 17.26 2.10
C LYS A 11 2.58 17.37 2.25
N MET A 12 3.30 16.26 2.06
CA MET A 12 4.75 16.30 2.04
C MET A 12 5.20 16.88 0.70
N LYS A 13 5.74 18.10 0.70
CA LYS A 13 6.31 18.70 -0.51
C LYS A 13 7.38 17.77 -1.08
N LEU A 14 7.04 17.00 -2.10
CA LEU A 14 8.00 16.53 -3.09
C LEU A 14 8.46 17.75 -3.90
N ALA A 15 9.17 18.67 -3.25
CA ALA A 15 9.74 19.89 -3.83
C ALA A 15 10.78 19.61 -4.94
N LYS A 16 11.02 18.33 -5.25
CA LYS A 16 11.96 17.86 -6.26
C LYS A 16 11.30 17.59 -7.63
N TYR A 17 9.97 17.53 -7.73
CA TYR A 17 9.25 17.33 -8.99
C TYR A 17 8.32 18.54 -9.24
N SER A 18 8.91 19.67 -9.59
CA SER A 18 8.32 21.01 -9.65
C SER A 18 7.14 21.22 -10.63
N ASN A 19 6.74 20.19 -11.37
CA ASN A 19 5.79 20.30 -12.48
C ASN A 19 4.47 19.55 -12.23
N VAL A 20 4.28 18.97 -11.04
CA VAL A 20 3.06 18.25 -10.69
C VAL A 20 2.15 19.16 -9.87
N ASP A 21 0.91 19.32 -10.33
CA ASP A 21 -0.15 20.02 -9.62
C ASP A 21 -0.34 19.42 -8.21
N GLU A 22 -0.27 20.27 -7.19
CA GLU A 22 -0.37 19.88 -5.78
C GLU A 22 -1.73 19.26 -5.40
N ASN A 23 -2.76 19.43 -6.24
CA ASN A 23 -4.07 18.82 -6.05
C ASN A 23 -4.21 17.46 -6.74
N LYS A 24 -3.17 17.00 -7.46
CA LYS A 24 -3.19 15.72 -8.19
C LYS A 24 -2.52 14.58 -7.45
N TRP A 25 -1.94 14.80 -6.28
CA TRP A 25 -1.31 13.75 -5.49
C TRP A 25 -1.66 13.89 -4.01
N PHE A 26 -1.73 12.75 -3.34
CA PHE A 26 -1.92 12.67 -1.89
C PHE A 26 -0.99 11.62 -1.32
N LEU A 27 -0.53 11.86 -0.10
CA LEU A 27 0.18 10.86 0.69
C LEU A 27 -0.80 10.26 1.69
N LEU A 28 -0.91 8.94 1.69
CA LEU A 28 -1.70 8.18 2.64
C LEU A 28 -0.75 7.33 3.46
N VAL A 29 -0.84 7.45 4.78
CA VAL A 29 -0.11 6.59 5.71
C VAL A 29 -0.99 5.39 6.04
N LEU A 30 -0.50 4.19 5.77
CA LEU A 30 -1.17 2.93 6.08
C LEU A 30 -0.17 1.82 6.37
N GLU A 31 -0.65 0.77 7.03
CA GLU A 31 0.04 -0.51 7.12
C GLU A 31 -0.25 -1.35 5.87
N TRP A 32 0.79 -1.65 5.08
CA TRP A 32 0.66 -2.39 3.82
C TRP A 32 0.06 -3.78 3.96
N THR A 33 0.22 -4.38 5.14
CA THR A 33 -0.25 -5.72 5.44
C THR A 33 -1.63 -5.76 6.11
N ASP A 34 -2.23 -4.60 6.39
CA ASP A 34 -3.57 -4.48 6.94
C ASP A 34 -4.61 -4.35 5.82
N GLU A 35 -5.46 -5.36 5.68
CA GLU A 35 -6.46 -5.40 4.61
C GLU A 35 -7.54 -4.32 4.73
N GLU A 36 -7.92 -3.94 5.95
CA GLU A 36 -8.93 -2.90 6.16
C GLU A 36 -8.38 -1.53 5.77
N GLN A 37 -7.11 -1.25 6.13
CA GLN A 37 -6.46 0.00 5.75
C GLN A 37 -6.24 0.10 4.23
N VAL A 38 -5.85 -1.01 3.57
CA VAL A 38 -5.71 -1.05 2.11
C VAL A 38 -7.06 -0.82 1.42
N ALA A 39 -8.13 -1.47 1.89
CA ALA A 39 -9.47 -1.27 1.35
C ALA A 39 -9.94 0.19 1.50
N ALA A 40 -9.70 0.79 2.67
CA ALA A 40 -10.05 2.19 2.93
C ALA A 40 -9.28 3.17 2.02
N MET A 41 -8.00 2.91 1.76
CA MET A 41 -7.18 3.71 0.85
C MET A 41 -7.68 3.64 -0.60
N ILE A 42 -8.09 2.45 -1.06
CA ILE A 42 -8.65 2.24 -2.40
C ILE A 42 -10.00 2.94 -2.54
N GLU A 43 -10.89 2.80 -1.55
CA GLU A 43 -12.17 3.49 -1.52
C GLU A 43 -12.00 5.00 -1.58
N TRP A 44 -11.13 5.53 -0.72
CA TRP A 44 -10.83 6.95 -0.66
C TRP A 44 -10.28 7.47 -1.99
N THR A 45 -9.40 6.70 -2.65
CA THR A 45 -8.82 7.06 -3.95
C THR A 45 -9.91 7.15 -5.02
N ALA A 46 -10.78 6.12 -5.10
CA ALA A 46 -11.89 6.10 -6.04
C ALA A 46 -12.88 7.26 -5.81
N MET A 47 -13.21 7.57 -4.55
CA MET A 47 -14.07 8.71 -4.22
C MET A 47 -13.44 10.06 -4.57
N THR A 48 -12.13 10.20 -4.38
CA THR A 48 -11.41 11.47 -4.57
C THR A 48 -11.20 11.79 -6.05
N TYR A 49 -10.88 10.79 -6.86
CA TYR A 49 -10.55 10.96 -8.27
C TYR A 49 -11.67 10.51 -9.23
N GLY A 50 -12.75 9.93 -8.70
CA GLY A 50 -13.85 9.37 -9.50
C GLY A 50 -13.50 8.02 -10.14
N GLY A 51 -12.39 7.40 -9.77
CA GLY A 51 -11.93 6.15 -10.35
C GLY A 51 -10.60 5.65 -9.79
N LEU A 52 -10.22 4.45 -10.22
CA LEU A 52 -8.90 3.84 -9.98
C LEU A 52 -8.51 3.05 -11.24
N ASP A 53 -7.58 3.58 -12.04
CA ASP A 53 -7.16 2.93 -13.29
C ASP A 53 -5.98 1.97 -13.10
N VAL A 54 -5.06 2.28 -12.18
CA VAL A 54 -3.81 1.54 -11.99
C VAL A 54 -3.48 1.40 -10.51
N MET A 55 -3.15 0.19 -10.07
CA MET A 55 -2.61 -0.12 -8.75
C MET A 55 -1.18 -0.65 -8.89
N PHE A 56 -0.21 0.02 -8.24
CA PHE A 56 1.17 -0.43 -8.16
C PHE A 56 1.44 -1.10 -6.81
N SER A 57 1.35 -2.43 -6.79
CA SER A 57 1.68 -3.22 -5.60
C SER A 57 3.20 -3.47 -5.49
N ASN A 58 3.94 -2.40 -5.17
CA ASN A 58 5.40 -2.39 -5.25
C ASN A 58 6.12 -2.58 -3.89
N ALA A 59 5.41 -2.44 -2.76
CA ALA A 59 6.09 -2.49 -1.46
C ALA A 59 6.72 -3.87 -1.24
N GLY A 60 8.02 -3.88 -0.94
CA GLY A 60 8.79 -5.10 -0.73
C GLY A 60 9.96 -4.87 0.21
N ILE A 61 10.26 -5.89 0.99
CA ILE A 61 11.39 -5.96 1.91
C ILE A 61 12.25 -7.19 1.59
N ILE A 62 13.47 -7.17 2.09
CA ILE A 62 14.39 -8.31 2.05
C ILE A 62 14.66 -8.82 3.46
N SER A 63 15.21 -10.04 3.56
CA SER A 63 15.71 -10.55 4.84
C SER A 63 16.80 -9.63 5.39
N GLY A 64 16.90 -9.52 6.71
CA GLY A 64 17.91 -8.67 7.36
C GLY A 64 19.35 -9.14 7.13
N LEU A 65 19.54 -10.43 6.81
CA LEU A 65 20.85 -11.04 6.55
C LEU A 65 20.75 -11.99 5.35
N PRO A 66 21.87 -12.22 4.62
CA PRO A 66 21.93 -13.28 3.62
C PRO A 66 21.65 -14.64 4.27
N GLN A 67 20.76 -15.43 3.66
CA GLN A 67 20.41 -16.78 4.13
C GLN A 67 20.59 -17.78 3.00
N THR A 68 20.94 -19.01 3.36
CA THR A 68 20.94 -20.15 2.45
C THR A 68 19.63 -20.91 2.58
N ALA A 69 19.32 -21.80 1.63
CA ALA A 69 18.16 -22.67 1.75
C ALA A 69 18.29 -23.69 2.91
N LEU A 70 19.51 -24.02 3.34
CA LEU A 70 19.75 -24.99 4.41
C LEU A 70 19.54 -24.38 5.80
N ASP A 71 19.84 -23.09 5.94
CA ASP A 71 19.81 -22.35 7.21
C ASP A 71 18.73 -21.25 7.19
N LEU A 72 17.67 -21.45 6.40
CA LEU A 72 16.60 -20.47 6.25
C LEU A 72 15.86 -20.27 7.58
N ASP A 73 15.84 -19.03 8.07
CA ASP A 73 15.03 -18.66 9.22
C ASP A 73 13.59 -18.42 8.76
N LEU A 74 12.70 -19.34 9.15
CA LEU A 74 11.29 -19.27 8.79
C LEU A 74 10.59 -18.01 9.34
N SER A 75 11.05 -17.45 10.46
CA SER A 75 10.45 -16.22 10.99
C SER A 75 10.76 -15.00 10.11
N GLU A 76 11.98 -14.94 9.57
CA GLU A 76 12.38 -13.91 8.60
C GLU A 76 11.70 -14.13 7.25
N TYR A 77 11.56 -15.38 6.80
CA TYR A 77 10.78 -15.71 5.62
C TYR A 77 9.33 -15.25 5.76
N ASP A 78 8.66 -15.58 6.86
CA ASP A 78 7.27 -15.19 7.11
C ASP A 78 7.13 -13.66 7.19
N ARG A 79 8.12 -12.96 7.75
CA ARG A 79 8.18 -11.50 7.76
C ARG A 79 8.22 -10.93 6.34
N VAL A 80 9.11 -11.44 5.50
CA VAL A 80 9.24 -11.03 4.09
C VAL A 80 7.97 -11.35 3.31
N MET A 81 7.44 -12.57 3.44
CA MET A 81 6.25 -13.00 2.70
C MET A 81 4.98 -12.27 3.15
N ARG A 82 4.88 -11.88 4.42
CA ARG A 82 3.76 -11.08 4.91
C ARG A 82 3.67 -9.72 4.19
N VAL A 83 4.80 -9.10 3.87
CA VAL A 83 4.83 -7.83 3.11
C VAL A 83 4.74 -8.10 1.60
N ASN A 84 5.66 -8.89 1.06
CA ASN A 84 5.88 -8.98 -0.38
C ASN A 84 4.80 -9.79 -1.09
N ALA A 85 4.33 -10.88 -0.48
CA ALA A 85 3.33 -11.77 -1.09
C ALA A 85 1.93 -11.43 -0.58
N ARG A 86 1.72 -11.48 0.75
CA ARG A 86 0.38 -11.24 1.32
C ARG A 86 -0.07 -9.80 1.10
N GLY A 87 0.77 -8.81 1.40
CA GLY A 87 0.45 -7.40 1.13
C GLY A 87 0.10 -7.16 -0.35
N MET A 88 0.85 -7.79 -1.26
CA MET A 88 0.56 -7.69 -2.68
C MET A 88 -0.79 -8.28 -3.09
N VAL A 89 -1.11 -9.48 -2.61
CA VAL A 89 -2.42 -10.11 -2.85
C VAL A 89 -3.55 -9.25 -2.31
N VAL A 90 -3.41 -8.67 -1.12
CA VAL A 90 -4.40 -7.77 -0.52
C VAL A 90 -4.66 -6.56 -1.43
N CYS A 91 -3.61 -5.88 -1.90
CA CYS A 91 -3.74 -4.73 -2.81
C CYS A 91 -4.44 -5.10 -4.12
N VAL A 92 -4.02 -6.20 -4.77
CA VAL A 92 -4.62 -6.64 -6.03
C VAL A 92 -6.08 -7.02 -5.83
N LYS A 93 -6.40 -7.80 -4.80
CA LYS A 93 -7.77 -8.22 -4.48
C LYS A 93 -8.70 -7.02 -4.30
N GLN A 94 -8.31 -6.06 -3.46
CA GLN A 94 -9.16 -4.91 -3.15
C GLN A 94 -9.27 -3.96 -4.35
N SER A 95 -8.19 -3.76 -5.10
CA SER A 95 -8.19 -2.88 -6.28
C SER A 95 -9.03 -3.45 -7.41
N ALA A 96 -8.82 -4.73 -7.74
CA ALA A 96 -9.57 -5.40 -8.79
C ALA A 96 -11.07 -5.42 -8.47
N ARG A 97 -11.44 -5.66 -7.21
CA ARG A 97 -12.84 -5.59 -6.78
C ARG A 97 -13.43 -4.19 -7.05
N LYS A 98 -12.73 -3.13 -6.64
CA LYS A 98 -13.21 -1.76 -6.86
C LYS A 98 -13.28 -1.40 -8.34
N MET A 99 -12.24 -1.76 -9.11
CA MET A 99 -12.16 -1.56 -10.57
C MET A 99 -13.32 -2.20 -11.33
N VAL A 100 -13.81 -3.36 -10.90
CA VAL A 100 -14.95 -4.06 -11.53
C VAL A 100 -16.30 -3.52 -11.07
N GLU A 101 -16.39 -2.97 -9.85
CA GLU A 101 -17.64 -2.43 -9.29
C GLU A 101 -18.04 -1.08 -9.91
N MET A 102 -17.05 -0.27 -10.31
CA MET A 102 -17.23 1.03 -10.95
C MET A 102 -17.78 0.91 -12.38
#